data_AF-A0A4Q4TX66-F1
#
_entry.id   AF-A0A4Q4TX66-F1
#
_cell.length_a   1.000
_cell.length_b   1.000
_cell.length_c   1.000
_cell.angle_alpha   90.00
_cell.angle_beta   90.00
_cell.angle_gamma   90.00
#
_symmetry.space_group_name_H-M   'P 1'
#
loop_
_entity.id
_entity.type
_entity.pdbx_description
1 polymer ?
#
loop_
_entity_poly.entity_id
_entity_poly.type
_entity_poly.pdbx_seq_one_letter_code
_entity_poly.pdbx_strand_id
1 'polypeptide(L)'
;MGTADGSPGTAEKYLQSVFSLSGIWDRTVLLDEAEAFLERRSLNDLKPNALFSVFLRVLVYHDGILIVTSNRAGTFDDAFKSRMQLALDSKKLDRRQQRQVWRNFLNHLLSLRAGDIDYDDVECYVSELAEYAINGREIRNSIATALKLAQFKGEEQ
;
A
#
# COMPACT_ATOMS: atom_id res chain seq x y z
N MET A 1 13.09 -7.26 20.35
CA MET A 1 13.60 -8.02 19.20
C MET A 1 13.14 -9.47 19.37
N GLY A 2 11.93 -9.79 18.89
CA GLY A 2 11.34 -11.12 19.00
C GLY A 2 11.08 -11.63 17.60
N THR A 3 11.87 -12.60 17.15
CA THR A 3 11.64 -13.29 15.88
C THR A 3 10.34 -14.06 16.00
N ALA A 4 9.30 -13.62 15.27
CA ALA A 4 8.08 -14.40 15.11
C ALA A 4 8.48 -15.71 14.41
N ASP A 5 8.43 -16.84 15.12
CA ASP A 5 8.72 -18.17 14.58
C ASP A 5 7.63 -18.67 13.61
N GLY A 6 6.68 -17.81 13.23
CA GLY A 6 5.55 -18.13 12.37
C GLY A 6 4.57 -19.16 12.95
N SER A 7 4.72 -19.58 14.21
CA SER A 7 3.78 -20.52 14.82
C SER A 7 2.42 -19.83 15.05
N PRO A 8 1.29 -20.53 14.87
CA PRO A 8 -0.04 -19.95 15.00
C PRO A 8 -0.29 -19.29 16.37
N GLY A 9 0.24 -19.87 17.45
CA GLY A 9 0.10 -19.32 18.80
C GLY A 9 0.90 -18.03 19.02
N THR A 10 2.09 -17.90 18.42
CA THR A 10 2.88 -16.66 18.47
C THR A 10 2.23 -15.55 17.64
N ALA A 11 1.73 -15.89 16.45
CA ALA A 11 1.03 -14.94 15.60
C ALA A 11 -0.30 -14.47 16.22
N GLU A 12 -1.05 -15.35 16.88
CA GLU A 12 -2.25 -14.96 17.61
C GLU A 12 -1.95 -13.93 18.70
N LYS A 13 -0.95 -14.20 19.54
CA LYS A 13 -0.56 -13.27 20.61
C LYS A 13 -0.07 -11.94 20.05
N TYR A 14 0.67 -11.96 18.95
CA TYR A 14 1.13 -10.77 18.28
C TYR A 14 -0.04 -9.94 17.74
N LEU A 15 -0.96 -10.56 16.99
CA LEU A 15 -2.16 -9.90 16.48
C LEU A 15 -2.99 -9.34 17.63
N GLN A 16 -3.31 -10.15 18.65
CA GLN A 16 -4.04 -9.69 19.84
C GLN A 16 -3.37 -8.47 20.50
N SER A 17 -2.04 -8.42 20.54
CA SER A 17 -1.30 -7.27 21.07
C SER A 17 -1.47 -6.03 20.18
N VAL A 18 -1.35 -6.18 18.85
CA VAL A 18 -1.56 -5.08 17.88
C VAL A 18 -2.99 -4.52 17.97
N PHE A 19 -3.99 -5.40 18.04
CA PHE A 19 -5.39 -4.99 18.16
C PHE A 19 -5.72 -4.40 19.54
N SER A 20 -5.11 -4.90 20.62
CA SER A 20 -5.24 -4.27 21.95
C SER A 20 -4.64 -2.86 21.96
N LEU A 21 -3.49 -2.65 21.30
CA LEU A 21 -2.89 -1.33 21.13
C LEU A 21 -3.75 -0.40 20.28
N SER A 22 -4.48 -0.93 19.29
CA SER A 22 -5.39 -0.13 18.48
C SER A 22 -6.53 0.50 19.29
N GLY A 23 -6.95 -0.13 20.40
CA GLY A 23 -7.90 0.45 21.35
C GLY A 23 -7.44 1.80 21.93
N ILE A 24 -6.12 2.04 21.93
CA ILE A 24 -5.47 3.28 22.36
C ILE A 24 -5.34 4.27 21.19
N TRP A 25 -5.25 3.79 19.95
CA TRP A 25 -4.90 4.57 18.74
C TRP A 25 -6.08 4.70 17.79
N ASP A 26 -7.10 5.47 18.19
CA ASP A 26 -8.31 5.78 17.41
C ASP A 26 -8.95 4.56 16.68
N ARG A 27 -8.65 3.36 17.20
CA ARG A 27 -9.11 2.05 16.74
C ARG A 27 -8.90 1.76 15.26
N THR A 28 -7.93 2.39 14.61
CA THR A 28 -7.59 2.13 13.21
C THR A 28 -6.35 1.24 13.09
N VAL A 29 -6.47 0.13 12.36
CA VAL A 29 -5.38 -0.81 12.08
C VAL A 29 -5.19 -0.92 10.58
N LEU A 30 -3.94 -0.84 10.12
CA LEU A 30 -3.55 -1.15 8.74
C LEU A 30 -2.76 -2.46 8.74
N LEU A 31 -3.25 -3.44 7.99
CA LEU A 31 -2.53 -4.66 7.67
C LEU A 31 -2.07 -4.58 6.23
N ASP A 32 -0.77 -4.32 6.06
CA ASP A 32 -0.15 -4.24 4.75
C ASP A 32 0.29 -5.63 4.27
N GLU A 33 0.17 -5.92 2.97
CA GLU A 33 0.63 -7.17 2.34
C GLU A 33 0.09 -8.43 3.04
N ALA A 34 -1.21 -8.46 3.37
CA ALA A 34 -1.81 -9.51 4.17
C ALA A 34 -1.99 -10.87 3.45
N GLU A 35 -1.37 -11.07 2.29
CA GLU A 35 -1.45 -12.32 1.50
C GLU A 35 -1.02 -13.56 2.29
N ALA A 36 -0.01 -13.45 3.16
CA ALA A 36 0.41 -14.55 4.04
C ALA A 36 -0.69 -15.03 5.01
N PHE A 37 -1.67 -14.17 5.31
CA PHE A 37 -2.81 -14.49 6.17
C PHE A 37 -4.07 -14.85 5.38
N LEU A 38 -4.07 -14.62 4.07
CA LEU A 38 -5.25 -14.62 3.21
C LEU A 38 -5.18 -15.61 2.05
N GLU A 39 -4.07 -16.33 1.90
CA GLU A 39 -3.97 -17.44 0.96
C GLU A 39 -5.02 -18.51 1.25
N ARG A 40 -5.54 -19.12 0.18
CA ARG A 40 -6.58 -20.15 0.28
C ARG A 40 -6.12 -21.29 1.18
N ARG A 41 -7.06 -21.81 1.97
CA ARG A 41 -6.84 -23.02 2.77
C ARG A 41 -6.29 -24.13 1.86
N SER A 42 -5.10 -24.61 2.16
CA SER A 42 -4.61 -25.86 1.60
C SER A 42 -5.22 -26.99 2.44
N LEU A 43 -5.86 -27.96 1.77
CA LEU A 43 -6.45 -29.13 2.43
C LEU A 43 -5.39 -29.97 3.18
N ASN A 44 -4.11 -29.84 2.79
CA ASN A 44 -3.02 -30.66 3.29
C ASN A 44 -2.11 -29.95 4.30
N ASP A 45 -2.34 -28.66 4.58
CA ASP A 45 -1.45 -27.87 5.45
C ASP A 45 -2.16 -27.31 6.69
N LEU A 46 -1.87 -27.91 7.84
CA LEU A 46 -2.50 -27.57 9.12
C LEU A 46 -2.06 -26.20 9.67
N LYS A 47 -0.80 -25.79 9.44
CA LYS A 47 -0.24 -24.55 10.01
C LYS A 47 -0.84 -23.26 9.42
N PRO A 48 -0.93 -23.09 8.08
CA PRO A 48 -1.59 -21.94 7.47
C PRO A 48 -3.08 -21.86 7.81
N ASN A 49 -3.77 -23.01 7.90
CA ASN A 49 -5.19 -23.05 8.26
C ASN A 49 -5.46 -22.56 9.69
N ALA A 50 -4.57 -22.86 10.63
CA ALA A 50 -4.65 -22.35 12.00
C ALA A 50 -4.42 -20.84 12.05
N LEU A 51 -3.42 -20.33 11.31
CA LEU A 51 -3.13 -18.90 11.22
C LEU A 51 -4.29 -18.11 10.59
N PHE A 52 -4.88 -18.63 9.50
CA PHE A 52 -6.06 -18.08 8.85
C PHE A 52 -7.26 -18.01 9.80
N SER A 53 -7.46 -19.05 10.62
CA SER A 53 -8.56 -19.12 11.59
C SER A 53 -8.40 -18.11 12.73
N VAL A 54 -7.18 -17.97 13.25
CA VAL A 54 -6.80 -16.94 14.22
C VAL A 54 -7.05 -15.55 13.62
N PHE A 55 -6.60 -15.33 12.39
CA PHE A 55 -6.76 -14.07 11.70
C PHE A 55 -8.23 -13.68 11.59
N LEU A 56 -9.08 -14.56 11.03
CA LEU A 56 -10.53 -14.33 10.94
C LEU A 56 -11.19 -14.01 12.28
N ARG A 57 -10.76 -14.71 13.34
CA ARG A 57 -11.28 -14.47 14.68
C ARG A 57 -10.97 -13.04 15.13
N VAL A 58 -9.72 -12.63 14.96
CA VAL A 58 -9.28 -11.29 15.36
C VAL A 58 -9.96 -10.18 14.54
N LEU A 59 -10.20 -10.38 13.24
CA LEU A 59 -10.95 -9.44 12.40
C LEU A 59 -12.35 -9.15 12.95
N VAL A 60 -13.05 -10.20 13.40
CA VAL A 60 -14.44 -10.10 13.87
C VAL A 60 -14.54 -9.38 15.21
N TYR A 61 -13.51 -9.50 16.05
CA TYR A 61 -13.50 -8.89 17.38
C TYR A 61 -12.89 -7.49 17.42
N HIS A 62 -12.34 -6.99 16.31
CA HIS A 62 -11.80 -5.63 16.27
C HIS A 62 -12.93 -4.59 16.31
N ASP A 63 -12.97 -3.81 17.38
CA ASP A 63 -13.94 -2.74 17.59
C ASP A 63 -13.44 -1.43 16.95
N GLY A 64 -13.17 -1.44 15.64
CA GLY A 64 -12.60 -0.30 14.93
C GLY A 64 -12.47 -0.48 13.42
N ILE A 65 -11.75 0.43 12.77
CA ILE A 65 -11.52 0.38 11.32
C ILE A 65 -10.31 -0.50 11.05
N LEU A 66 -10.49 -1.54 10.25
CA LEU A 66 -9.40 -2.34 9.74
C LEU A 66 -9.25 -2.12 8.23
N ILE A 67 -8.09 -1.63 7.83
CA ILE A 67 -7.69 -1.50 6.44
C ILE A 67 -6.74 -2.65 6.13
N VAL A 68 -7.04 -3.41 5.07
CA VAL A 68 -6.20 -4.50 4.61
C VAL A 68 -5.80 -4.24 3.18
N THR A 69 -4.50 -4.30 2.90
CA THR A 69 -3.97 -4.26 1.53
C THR A 69 -3.50 -5.66 1.14
N SER A 70 -3.59 -5.97 -0.15
CA SER A 70 -3.02 -7.21 -0.69
C SER A 70 -2.80 -7.07 -2.19
N ASN A 71 -1.70 -7.63 -2.67
CA ASN A 71 -1.46 -7.76 -4.10
C ASN A 71 -2.21 -8.97 -4.71
N ARG A 72 -2.86 -9.78 -3.87
CA ARG A 72 -3.50 -11.05 -4.22
C ARG A 72 -4.97 -11.13 -3.76
N ALA A 73 -5.74 -10.04 -3.89
CA ALA A 73 -7.15 -10.04 -3.47
C ALA A 73 -8.02 -11.14 -4.12
N GLY A 74 -7.65 -11.61 -5.32
CA GLY A 74 -8.33 -12.71 -6.00
C GLY A 74 -8.22 -14.08 -5.31
N THR A 75 -7.25 -14.27 -4.42
CA THR A 75 -7.06 -15.54 -3.70
C THR A 75 -7.83 -15.60 -2.38
N PHE A 76 -8.53 -14.52 -2.01
CA PHE A 76 -9.28 -14.49 -0.75
C PHE A 76 -10.39 -15.55 -0.74
N ASP A 77 -10.48 -16.27 0.37
CA ASP A 77 -11.56 -17.20 0.68
C ASP A 77 -12.89 -16.46 0.90
N ASP A 78 -14.00 -17.10 0.57
CA ASP A 78 -15.33 -16.50 0.65
C ASP A 78 -15.71 -16.10 2.08
N ALA A 79 -15.21 -16.82 3.09
CA ALA A 79 -15.43 -16.45 4.49
C ALA A 79 -14.77 -15.11 4.85
N PHE A 80 -13.59 -14.81 4.30
CA PHE A 80 -12.95 -13.50 4.50
C PHE A 80 -13.72 -12.41 3.76
N LYS A 81 -14.10 -12.66 2.49
CA LYS A 81 -14.88 -11.70 1.69
C LYS A 81 -16.22 -11.34 2.32
N SER A 82 -16.91 -12.30 2.93
CA SER A 82 -18.19 -12.06 3.62
C SER A 82 -18.12 -11.07 4.78
N ARG A 83 -16.92 -10.80 5.30
CA ARG A 83 -16.66 -9.89 6.43
C ARG A 83 -16.11 -8.52 5.99
N MET A 84 -15.81 -8.35 4.70
CA MET A 84 -15.38 -7.06 4.16
C MET A 84 -16.58 -6.18 3.84
N GLN A 85 -16.66 -5.02 4.49
CA GLN A 85 -17.72 -4.04 4.23
C GLN A 85 -17.49 -3.27 2.93
N LEU A 86 -16.22 -3.03 2.60
CA LEU A 86 -15.80 -2.31 1.40
C LEU A 86 -14.59 -3.02 0.78
N ALA A 87 -14.67 -3.27 -0.53
CA ALA A 87 -13.55 -3.76 -1.32
C ALA A 87 -13.19 -2.71 -2.38
N LEU A 88 -11.98 -2.17 -2.30
CA LEU A 88 -11.45 -1.21 -3.26
C LEU A 88 -10.48 -1.93 -4.20
N ASP A 89 -10.84 -1.99 -5.47
CA ASP A 89 -9.97 -2.50 -6.52
C ASP A 89 -9.12 -1.36 -7.09
N SER A 90 -7.82 -1.41 -6.84
CA SER A 90 -6.85 -0.45 -7.37
C SER A 90 -6.57 -0.75 -8.84
N LYS A 91 -7.43 -0.21 -9.70
CA LYS A 91 -7.30 -0.34 -11.15
C LYS A 91 -6.12 0.46 -11.69
N LYS A 92 -5.68 0.08 -12.89
CA LYS A 92 -4.72 0.87 -13.65
C LYS A 92 -5.27 2.29 -13.86
N LEU A 93 -4.39 3.27 -13.74
CA LEU A 93 -4.73 4.67 -13.94
C LEU A 93 -5.08 4.90 -15.41
N ASP A 94 -6.21 5.56 -15.67
CA ASP A 94 -6.50 6.10 -16.99
C ASP A 94 -5.63 7.34 -17.27
N ARG A 95 -5.61 7.80 -18.53
CA ARG A 95 -4.80 8.96 -18.95
C ARG A 95 -5.12 10.24 -18.17
N ARG A 96 -6.37 10.45 -17.78
CA ARG A 96 -6.76 11.62 -16.97
C ARG A 96 -6.23 11.49 -15.54
N GLN A 97 -6.34 10.31 -14.95
CA GLN A 97 -5.82 10.00 -13.62
C GLN A 97 -4.29 10.09 -13.58
N GLN A 98 -3.59 9.57 -14.59
CA GLN A 98 -2.13 9.70 -14.69
C GLN A 98 -1.68 11.16 -14.74
N ARG A 99 -2.32 12.00 -15.59
CA ARG A 99 -2.04 13.45 -15.61
C ARG A 99 -2.24 14.09 -14.24
N GLN A 100 -3.30 13.72 -13.54
CA GLN A 100 -3.55 14.22 -12.19
C GLN A 100 -2.46 13.79 -11.20
N VAL A 101 -2.01 12.54 -11.28
CA VAL A 101 -0.95 12.02 -10.41
C VAL A 101 0.38 12.73 -10.68
N TRP A 102 0.74 12.95 -11.96
CA TRP A 102 1.90 13.76 -12.34
C TRP A 102 1.84 15.16 -11.72
N ARG A 103 0.73 15.89 -11.93
CA ARG A 103 0.52 17.22 -11.35
C ARG A 103 0.60 17.22 -9.83
N ASN A 104 0.02 16.23 -9.17
CA ASN A 104 0.05 16.13 -7.71
C ASN A 104 1.49 16.02 -7.19
N PHE A 105 2.33 15.22 -7.84
CA PHE A 105 3.74 15.10 -7.45
C PHE A 105 4.56 16.36 -7.78
N LEU A 106 4.34 16.97 -8.94
CA LEU A 106 5.00 18.23 -9.31
C LEU A 106 4.63 19.37 -8.34
N ASN A 107 3.34 19.54 -8.05
CA ASN A 107 2.86 20.53 -7.08
C ASN A 107 3.41 20.27 -5.68
N HIS A 108 3.57 19.00 -5.29
CA HIS A 108 4.20 18.67 -4.02
C HIS A 108 5.67 19.11 -3.99
N LEU A 109 6.44 18.91 -5.07
CA LEU A 109 7.81 19.42 -5.14
C LEU A 109 7.89 20.95 -5.13
N LEU A 110 6.97 21.63 -5.80
CA LEU A 110 6.85 23.10 -5.76
C LEU A 110 6.66 23.59 -4.33
N SER A 111 5.77 22.93 -3.58
CA SER A 111 5.50 23.28 -2.18
C SER A 111 6.72 23.11 -1.27
N LEU A 112 7.63 22.19 -1.61
CA LEU A 112 8.86 21.92 -0.86
C LEU A 112 10.04 22.79 -1.30
N ARG A 113 9.89 23.63 -2.34
CA ARG A 113 10.98 24.36 -3.00
C ARG A 113 12.15 23.44 -3.36
N ALA A 114 11.83 22.24 -3.82
CA ALA A 114 12.81 21.23 -4.14
C ALA A 114 13.51 21.56 -5.48
N GLY A 115 14.56 22.39 -5.40
CA GLY A 115 15.33 22.83 -6.56
C GLY A 115 14.73 24.02 -7.31
N ASP A 116 15.53 24.58 -8.23
CA ASP A 116 15.11 25.61 -9.16
C ASP A 116 14.51 24.95 -10.41
N ILE A 117 13.23 24.55 -10.29
CA ILE A 117 12.49 23.85 -11.35
C ILE A 117 11.59 24.87 -12.06
N ASP A 118 11.68 24.92 -13.39
CA ASP A 118 10.68 25.60 -14.23
C ASP A 118 9.43 24.71 -14.34
N TYR A 119 8.44 24.98 -13.49
CA TYR A 119 7.20 24.19 -13.45
C TYR A 119 6.31 24.40 -14.67
N ASP A 120 6.34 25.58 -15.27
CA ASP A 120 5.52 25.90 -16.44
C ASP A 120 6.03 25.12 -17.67
N ASP A 121 7.36 25.00 -17.81
CA ASP A 121 7.97 24.14 -18.83
C ASP A 121 7.61 22.66 -18.60
N VAL A 122 7.82 22.13 -17.38
CA VAL A 122 7.55 20.72 -17.08
C VAL A 122 6.07 20.35 -17.26
N GLU A 123 5.15 21.25 -16.91
CA GLU A 123 3.70 21.04 -17.08
C GLU A 123 3.31 20.83 -18.55
N CYS A 124 4.03 21.45 -19.50
CA CYS A 124 3.78 21.26 -20.94
C CYS A 124 3.96 19.79 -21.37
N TYR A 125 4.88 19.05 -20.74
CA TYR A 125 5.16 17.65 -21.05
C TYR A 125 4.26 16.66 -20.30
N VAL A 126 3.51 17.09 -19.27
CA VAL A 126 2.67 16.18 -18.45
C VAL A 126 1.65 15.41 -19.31
N SER A 127 1.11 16.02 -20.36
CA SER A 127 0.13 15.37 -21.23
C SER A 127 0.72 14.25 -22.10
N GLU A 128 2.00 14.39 -22.48
CA GLU A 128 2.80 13.37 -23.18
C GLU A 128 3.27 12.29 -22.22
N LEU A 129 3.79 12.68 -21.04
CA LEU A 129 4.23 11.76 -19.99
C LEU A 129 3.10 10.85 -19.48
N ALA A 130 1.85 11.29 -19.57
CA ALA A 130 0.66 10.50 -19.25
C ALA A 130 0.18 9.59 -20.40
N GLU A 131 0.92 9.48 -21.50
CA GLU A 131 0.68 8.44 -22.52
C GLU A 131 1.37 7.11 -22.16
N TYR A 132 2.39 7.17 -21.30
CA TYR A 132 3.09 5.98 -20.84
C TYR A 132 2.25 5.21 -19.82
N ALA A 133 2.10 3.90 -20.02
CA ALA A 133 1.31 3.02 -19.16
C ALA A 133 2.02 2.68 -17.84
N ILE A 134 2.27 3.70 -17.00
CA ILE A 134 2.97 3.61 -15.72
C ILE A 134 2.04 3.86 -14.53
N ASN A 135 2.39 3.32 -13.36
CA ASN A 135 1.67 3.48 -12.10
C ASN A 135 2.20 4.66 -11.27
N GLY A 136 1.50 5.02 -10.20
CA GLY A 136 1.87 6.16 -9.36
C GLY A 136 3.26 6.06 -8.70
N ARG A 137 3.72 4.84 -8.40
CA ARG A 137 5.08 4.62 -7.85
C ARG A 137 6.14 4.89 -8.92
N GLU A 138 5.91 4.44 -10.14
CA GLU A 138 6.79 4.70 -11.28
C GLU A 138 6.85 6.20 -11.60
N ILE A 139 5.71 6.89 -11.66
CA ILE A 139 5.65 8.35 -11.84
C ILE A 139 6.52 9.07 -10.80
N ARG A 140 6.30 8.78 -9.51
CA ARG A 140 7.08 9.38 -8.42
C ARG A 140 8.57 9.12 -8.56
N ASN A 141 8.95 7.89 -8.89
CA ASN A 141 10.35 7.50 -9.05
C ASN A 141 11.00 8.20 -10.24
N SER A 142 10.28 8.36 -11.36
CA SER A 142 10.76 9.08 -12.54
C SER A 142 11.05 10.54 -12.19
N ILE A 143 10.11 11.22 -11.51
CA ILE A 143 10.31 12.60 -11.04
C ILE A 143 11.52 12.70 -10.10
N ALA A 144 11.59 11.83 -9.10
CA ALA A 144 12.69 11.85 -8.13
C ALA A 144 14.06 11.60 -8.79
N THR A 145 14.11 10.73 -9.80
CA THR A 145 15.33 10.45 -10.56
C THR A 145 15.73 11.65 -11.42
N ALA A 146 14.77 12.27 -12.12
CA ALA A 146 15.01 13.46 -12.93
C ALA A 146 15.53 14.62 -12.09
N LEU A 147 14.95 14.85 -10.90
CA LEU A 147 15.39 15.89 -9.97
C LEU A 147 16.84 15.66 -9.51
N LYS A 148 17.18 14.45 -9.08
CA LYS A 148 18.54 14.11 -8.67
C LYS A 148 19.54 14.29 -9.80
N LEU A 149 19.17 13.92 -11.03
CA LEU A 149 20.02 14.09 -12.20
C LEU A 149 20.25 15.57 -12.54
N ALA A 150 19.20 16.40 -12.42
CA ALA A 150 19.30 17.84 -12.64
C ALA A 150 20.21 18.51 -11.60
N GLN A 151 20.07 18.14 -10.33
CA GLN A 151 20.93 18.61 -9.24
C GLN A 151 22.39 18.23 -9.48
N PHE A 152 22.66 16.96 -9.80
CA PHE A 152 24.01 16.49 -10.09
C PHE A 152 24.67 17.27 -11.24
N LYS A 153 23.94 17.52 -12.33
CA LYS A 153 24.47 18.29 -13.48
C LYS A 153 24.64 19.78 -13.18
N GLY A 154 23.84 20.35 -12.28
CA GLY A 154 23.98 21.73 -11.82
C GLY A 154 25.17 21.94 -10.89
N GLU A 155 25.65 20.88 -10.22
CA GLU A 155 26.86 20.90 -9.37
C GLU A 155 28.17 20.78 -10.17
N GLU A 156 28.13 20.30 -11.43
CA GLU A 156 29.29 20.21 -12.33
C GLU A 156 29.56 21.50 -13.13
N GLN A 157 28.81 22.60 -12.90
CA GLN A 157 28.99 23.89 -13.57
C GLN A 157 29.64 24.96 -12.68
#